data_AF-A0A428ZRJ3-F1
#
_entry.id   AF-A0A428ZRJ3-F1
#
_cell.length_a   1.000
_cell.length_b   1.000
_cell.length_c   1.000
_cell.angle_alpha   90.00
_cell.angle_beta   90.00
_cell.angle_gamma   90.00
#
_symmetry.space_group_name_H-M   'P 1'
#
loop_
_entity.id
_entity.type
_entity.pdbx_description
1 polymer ?
#
loop_
_entity_poly.entity_id
_entity_poly.type
_entity_poly.pdbx_seq_one_letter_code
_entity_poly.pdbx_strand_id
1 'polypeptide(L)'
;MAEAMTHDELVLNAALSRVNKSIARYISRALDVDQGRTEYTGALADVQRELADELAEVEGLLRKTLDSGSGGNEDGATPSIVMGNCGPPVWVDRRSES
;
A
#
# COMPACT_ATOMS: atom_id res chain seq x y z
N MET A 1 -13.46 19.14 -18.60
CA MET A 1 -14.50 18.64 -17.69
C MET A 1 -13.79 17.74 -16.69
N ALA A 2 -13.96 17.95 -15.39
CA ALA A 2 -13.39 17.05 -14.39
C ALA A 2 -14.21 15.76 -14.40
N GLU A 3 -13.55 14.64 -14.66
CA GLU A 3 -14.16 13.32 -14.61
C GLU A 3 -14.52 12.99 -13.16
N ALA A 4 -15.75 12.55 -12.91
CA ALA A 4 -16.21 12.24 -11.57
C ALA A 4 -15.53 10.95 -11.09
N MET A 5 -14.93 10.98 -9.90
CA MET A 5 -14.32 9.79 -9.29
C MET A 5 -15.37 8.69 -9.10
N THR A 6 -14.97 7.47 -9.45
CA THR A 6 -15.75 6.26 -9.20
C THR A 6 -15.84 5.95 -7.71
N HIS A 7 -16.82 5.13 -7.34
CA HIS A 7 -16.98 4.69 -5.95
C HIS A 7 -15.73 4.00 -5.40
N ASP A 8 -15.10 3.12 -6.18
CA ASP A 8 -13.89 2.41 -5.74
C ASP A 8 -12.69 3.37 -5.59
N GLU A 9 -12.56 4.39 -6.44
CA GLU A 9 -11.54 5.43 -6.29
C GLU A 9 -11.76 6.30 -5.04
N LEU A 10 -13.03 6.59 -4.70
CA LEU A 10 -13.37 7.31 -3.46
C LEU A 10 -13.03 6.47 -2.22
N VAL A 11 -13.31 5.17 -2.25
CA VAL A 11 -12.97 4.24 -1.16
C VAL A 11 -11.45 4.13 -1.01
N LEU A 12 -10.71 3.99 -2.11
CA LEU A 12 -9.25 3.97 -2.09
C LEU A 12 -8.66 5.27 -1.53
N ASN A 13 -9.19 6.43 -1.93
CA ASN A 13 -8.74 7.73 -1.41
C ASN A 13 -9.00 7.86 0.10
N ALA A 14 -10.16 7.42 0.58
CA ALA A 14 -10.46 7.37 2.01
C ALA A 14 -9.47 6.46 2.77
N ALA A 15 -9.12 5.29 2.20
CA ALA A 15 -8.14 4.39 2.80
C ALA A 15 -6.73 5.00 2.85
N LEU A 16 -6.28 5.63 1.77
CA LEU A 16 -5.00 6.37 1.72
C LEU A 16 -4.97 7.52 2.74
N SER A 17 -6.10 8.20 2.96
CA SER A 17 -6.21 9.24 3.99
C SER A 17 -6.06 8.68 5.40
N ARG A 18 -6.54 7.46 5.67
CA ARG A 18 -6.32 6.76 6.96
C ARG A 18 -4.85 6.42 7.15
N VAL A 19 -4.20 5.85 6.14
CA VAL A 19 -2.75 5.56 6.15
C VAL A 19 -1.94 6.83 6.46
N ASN A 20 -2.24 7.95 5.79
CA ASN A 20 -1.54 9.21 6.05
C ASN A 20 -1.69 9.68 7.50
N LYS A 21 -2.88 9.54 8.09
CA LYS A 21 -3.12 9.85 9.50
C LYS A 21 -2.33 8.91 10.43
N SER A 22 -2.24 7.63 10.09
CA SER A 22 -1.50 6.65 10.86
C SER A 22 0.01 6.88 10.80
N ILE A 23 0.56 7.22 9.63
CA ILE A 23 1.96 7.67 9.45
C ILE A 23 2.25 8.89 10.33
N ALA A 24 1.38 9.90 10.34
CA ALA A 24 1.57 11.08 11.17
C ALA A 24 1.62 10.74 12.67
N ARG A 25 0.77 9.82 13.13
CA ARG A 25 0.81 9.31 14.52
C ARG A 25 2.08 8.54 14.81
N TYR A 26 2.53 7.70 13.88
CA TYR A 26 3.77 6.93 14.02
C TYR A 26 4.97 7.86 14.17
N ILE A 27 5.11 8.85 13.28
CA ILE A 27 6.19 9.83 13.32
C ILE A 27 6.17 10.60 14.65
N SER A 28 4.99 11.05 15.09
CA SER A 28 4.87 11.79 16.36
C SER A 28 5.34 10.94 17.54
N ARG A 29 4.90 9.67 17.63
CA ARG A 29 5.34 8.75 18.69
C ARG A 29 6.82 8.39 18.60
N ALA A 30 7.35 8.22 17.38
CA ALA A 30 8.77 7.94 17.17
C ALA A 30 9.64 9.10 17.68
N LEU A 31 9.23 10.35 17.43
CA LEU A 31 9.90 11.54 17.95
C LEU A 31 9.81 11.65 19.48
N ASP A 32 8.66 11.30 20.08
CA ASP A 32 8.52 11.27 21.55
C ASP A 32 9.45 10.21 22.18
N VAL A 33 9.59 9.04 21.55
CA VAL A 33 10.52 7.98 21.99
C VAL A 33 11.98 8.43 21.86
N ASP A 34 12.34 9.08 20.74
CA ASP A 34 13.69 9.62 20.51
C ASP A 34 14.07 10.70 21.53
N GLN A 35 13.09 11.47 22.01
CA GLN A 35 13.25 12.42 23.12
C GLN A 35 13.38 11.75 24.50
N GLY A 36 13.50 10.42 24.57
CA GLY A 36 13.73 9.67 25.80
C GLY A 36 12.47 9.41 26.62
N ARG A 37 11.27 9.63 26.05
CA ARG A 37 10.00 9.30 26.73
C ARG A 37 9.70 7.82 26.54
N THR A 38 10.29 6.99 27.39
CA THR A 38 10.24 5.51 27.33
C THR A 38 8.85 4.91 27.51
N GLU A 39 7.91 5.66 28.09
CA GLU A 39 6.49 5.28 28.23
C GLU A 39 5.77 5.09 26.87
N TYR A 40 6.34 5.60 25.78
CA TYR A 40 5.75 5.51 24.44
C TYR A 40 6.25 4.33 23.59
N THR A 41 7.15 3.49 24.09
CA THR A 41 7.69 2.34 23.32
C THR A 41 6.63 1.29 22.97
N GLY A 42 5.75 0.93 23.91
CA GLY A 42 4.59 0.06 23.62
C GLY A 42 3.58 0.73 22.69
N ALA A 43 3.33 2.02 22.91
CA ALA A 43 2.45 2.83 22.08
C ALA A 43 2.97 2.95 20.62
N LEU A 44 4.28 2.96 20.40
CA LEU A 44 4.86 2.99 19.06
C LEU A 44 4.60 1.68 18.30
N ALA A 45 4.75 0.54 18.97
CA ALA A 45 4.48 -0.78 18.40
C ALA A 45 3.00 -0.93 18.00
N ASP A 46 2.07 -0.41 18.81
CA ASP A 46 0.64 -0.44 18.49
C ASP A 46 0.31 0.34 17.21
N VAL A 47 0.88 1.53 17.03
CA VAL A 47 0.64 2.35 15.83
C VAL A 47 1.32 1.75 14.61
N GLN A 48 2.49 1.14 14.78
CA GLN A 48 3.14 0.43 13.68
C GLN A 48 2.29 -0.74 13.18
N ARG A 49 1.63 -1.46 14.09
CA ARG A 49 0.69 -2.53 13.74
C ARG A 49 -0.55 -1.98 13.04
N GLU A 50 -1.16 -0.92 13.58
CA GLU A 50 -2.32 -0.24 12.95
C GLU A 50 -1.97 0.21 11.52
N LEU A 51 -0.78 0.79 11.31
CA LEU A 51 -0.30 1.18 9.99
C LEU A 51 -0.13 -0.02 9.03
N ALA A 52 0.38 -1.15 9.52
CA ALA A 52 0.53 -2.35 8.71
C ALA A 52 -0.82 -2.91 8.25
N ASP A 53 -1.81 -2.94 9.15
CA ASP A 53 -3.17 -3.41 8.85
C ASP A 53 -3.85 -2.48 7.81
N GLU A 54 -3.70 -1.17 7.95
CA GLU A 54 -4.24 -0.19 6.99
C GLU A 54 -3.57 -0.29 5.61
N LEU A 55 -2.26 -0.55 5.54
CA LEU A 55 -1.55 -0.75 4.28
C LEU A 55 -2.02 -2.01 3.53
N ALA A 56 -2.27 -3.10 4.26
CA ALA A 56 -2.82 -4.32 3.68
C ALA A 56 -4.23 -4.11 3.10
N GLU A 57 -5.06 -3.28 3.77
CA GLU A 57 -6.37 -2.89 3.25
C GLU A 57 -6.25 -2.12 1.93
N VAL A 58 -5.33 -1.14 1.86
CA VAL A 58 -5.07 -0.36 0.63
C VAL A 58 -4.59 -1.26 -0.51
N GLU A 59 -3.71 -2.23 -0.25
CA GLU A 59 -3.24 -3.18 -1.26
C GLU A 59 -4.42 -3.99 -1.85
N GLY A 60 -5.32 -4.48 -0.99
CA GLY A 60 -6.52 -5.20 -1.42
C GLY A 60 -7.45 -4.32 -2.28
N LEU A 61 -7.64 -3.07 -1.89
CA LEU A 61 -8.45 -2.10 -2.64
C LEU A 61 -7.83 -1.77 -4.00
N LEU A 62 -6.52 -1.53 -4.06
CA LEU A 62 -5.79 -1.28 -5.32
C LEU A 62 -5.97 -2.44 -6.29
N ARG A 63 -5.80 -3.67 -5.81
CA ARG A 63 -5.98 -4.87 -6.64
C ARG A 63 -7.40 -4.96 -7.20
N LYS A 64 -8.41 -4.70 -6.36
CA LYS A 64 -9.82 -4.68 -6.79
C LYS A 64 -10.10 -3.59 -7.83
N THR A 65 -9.58 -2.37 -7.64
CA THR A 65 -9.74 -1.27 -8.59
C THR A 65 -9.05 -1.57 -9.92
N LEU A 66 -7.85 -2.18 -9.89
CA LEU A 66 -7.13 -2.62 -11.10
C LEU A 66 -7.88 -3.73 -11.85
N ASP A 67 -8.37 -4.74 -11.13
CA ASP A 67 -9.13 -5.85 -11.73
C ASP A 67 -10.47 -5.35 -12.31
N SER A 68 -11.13 -4.38 -11.65
CA SER A 68 -12.38 -3.77 -12.11
C SER A 68 -12.19 -2.85 -13.33
N GLY A 69 -10.98 -2.32 -13.52
CA GLY A 69 -10.58 -1.58 -14.73
C GLY A 69 -10.17 -2.47 -15.91
N SER A 70 -9.88 -3.75 -15.66
CA SER A 70 -9.41 -4.73 -16.66
C SER A 70 -10.54 -5.49 -17.37
N GLY A 71 -11.74 -4.91 -17.46
CA GLY A 71 -12.89 -5.47 -18.18
C GLY A 71 -12.91 -5.22 -19.69
N GLY A 72 -11.76 -4.91 -20.31
CA GLY A 72 -11.71 -4.53 -21.72
C GLY A 72 -10.30 -4.52 -22.31
N ASN A 73 -9.60 -5.66 -22.29
CA ASN A 73 -8.77 -6.10 -23.41
C ASN A 73 -8.23 -7.50 -23.09
N GLU A 74 -8.85 -8.49 -23.73
CA GLU A 74 -8.24 -9.77 -24.01
C GLU A 74 -7.05 -9.47 -24.93
N ASP A 75 -5.87 -9.27 -24.36
CA ASP A 75 -4.53 -9.47 -24.96
C ASP A 75 -3.50 -8.62 -24.20
N GLY A 76 -2.66 -9.28 -23.41
CA GLY A 76 -1.41 -8.67 -22.96
C GLY A 76 -1.10 -8.84 -21.47
N ALA A 77 -0.41 -9.95 -21.17
CA ALA A 77 0.52 -10.12 -20.06
C ALA A 77 0.08 -9.59 -18.67
N THR A 78 -0.51 -10.48 -17.86
CA THR A 78 -0.47 -10.34 -16.40
C THR A 78 0.97 -10.52 -15.91
N PRO A 79 1.62 -9.51 -15.29
CA PRO A 79 2.90 -9.74 -14.63
C PRO A 79 2.65 -10.53 -13.34
N SER A 80 2.98 -11.81 -13.36
CA SER A 80 2.97 -12.65 -12.17
C SER A 80 4.17 -12.28 -11.30
N ILE A 81 3.92 -11.71 -10.12
CA ILE A 81 4.96 -11.55 -9.09
C ILE A 81 5.20 -12.94 -8.50
N VAL A 82 6.29 -13.57 -8.91
CA VAL A 82 6.82 -14.76 -8.23
C VAL A 82 7.53 -14.27 -6.97
N MET A 83 6.88 -14.40 -5.80
CA MET A 83 7.56 -14.28 -4.51
C MET A 83 8.52 -15.47 -4.32
N GLY A 84 9.67 -15.38 -4.96
CA GLY A 84 10.84 -16.18 -4.67
C GLY A 84 11.59 -15.58 -3.49
N ASN A 85 11.84 -16.40 -2.47
CA ASN A 85 12.60 -16.12 -1.26
C ASN A 85 13.74 -15.09 -1.41
N CYS A 86 13.72 -14.07 -0.54
CA CYS A 86 14.84 -13.25 -0.08
C CYS A 86 15.90 -12.84 -1.13
N GLY A 87 15.60 -11.81 -1.91
CA GLY A 87 16.57 -11.05 -2.72
C GLY A 87 15.93 -9.76 -3.25
N PRO A 88 16.71 -8.70 -3.55
CA PRO A 88 16.16 -7.47 -4.13
C PRO A 88 15.45 -7.78 -5.46
N PRO A 89 14.34 -7.10 -5.78
CA PRO A 89 13.54 -7.41 -6.97
C PRO A 89 14.38 -7.21 -8.23
N VAL A 90 14.63 -8.31 -8.94
CA VAL A 90 15.27 -8.29 -10.26
C VAL A 90 14.18 -8.17 -11.30
N TRP A 91 14.14 -7.04 -12.00
CA TRP A 91 13.27 -6.82 -13.14
C TRP A 91 13.82 -7.60 -14.34
N VAL A 92 13.25 -8.77 -14.64
CA VAL A 92 13.57 -9.50 -15.87
C VAL A 92 12.58 -9.08 -16.94
N ASP A 93 13.05 -8.26 -17.88
CA ASP A 93 12.29 -7.89 -19.07
C ASP A 93 12.24 -9.09 -20.01
N ARG A 94 11.08 -9.76 -20.10
CA ARG A 94 10.88 -10.94 -20.95
C ARG A 94 10.60 -10.54 -22.40
N ARG A 95 11.34 -9.57 -22.94
CA ARG A 95 11.44 -9.27 -24.38
C ARG A 95 12.77 -9.78 -24.91
N SER A 96 12.96 -11.08 -24.92
CA SER A 96 14.03 -11.73 -25.69
C SER A 96 13.64 -13.18 -25.92
N GLU A 97 12.54 -13.38 -26.65
CA GLU A 97 12.37 -14.58 -27.46
C GLU A 97 12.49 -14.12 -28.93
N SER A 98 13.55 -14.58 -29.58
CA SER A 98 13.65 -14.72 -31.04
C SER A 98 13.98 -16.18 -31.32
#